data_AF-A0A7S3WF39-F1
#
_entry.id   AF-A0A7S3WF39-F1
#
_cell.length_a   1.000
_cell.length_b   1.000
_cell.length_c   1.000
_cell.angle_alpha   90.00
_cell.angle_beta   90.00
_cell.angle_gamma   90.00
#
_symmetry.space_group_name_H-M   'P 1'
#
loop_
_entity.id
_entity.type
_entity.pdbx_description
1 polymer ?
#
loop_
_entity_poly.entity_id
_entity_poly.type
_entity_poly.pdbx_seq_one_letter_code
_entity_poly.pdbx_strand_id
1 'polypeptide(L)'
;RLMTGDLPGLPVGTIFYNRAEMQVLGIHGKWLGGIDYVTSGKSETGESYVTAICSSGGYEDDEDHGETLWYTGEGGNDLLSSRRQTQSQTLVKGNLALYNSMQRKTPVRLLRCLKDDATPEESYT
;
A
#
# COMPACT_ATOMS: atom_id res chain seq x y z
N ARG A 1 9.18 14.88 1.88
CA ARG A 1 9.12 14.66 0.42
C ARG A 1 8.70 13.22 0.22
N LEU A 2 7.55 12.96 -0.41
CA LEU A 2 7.15 11.59 -0.78
C LEU A 2 7.98 11.22 -2.03
N MET A 3 8.70 10.10 -1.97
CA MET A 3 9.62 9.66 -3.03
C MET A 3 9.20 8.29 -3.53
N THR A 4 9.47 7.99 -4.80
CA THR A 4 9.29 6.68 -5.41
C THR A 4 10.57 5.86 -5.25
N GLY A 5 10.47 4.53 -5.32
CA GLY A 5 11.61 3.63 -5.22
C GLY A 5 12.23 3.57 -3.82
N ASP A 6 13.53 3.29 -3.77
CA ASP A 6 14.28 3.02 -2.54
C ASP A 6 14.42 4.26 -1.66
N LEU A 7 14.46 4.03 -0.34
CA LEU A 7 14.67 5.08 0.65
C LEU A 7 16.07 4.93 1.26
N PRO A 8 16.90 5.99 1.24
CA PRO A 8 18.23 5.93 1.84
C PRO A 8 18.18 5.52 3.32
N GLY A 9 18.98 4.52 3.68
CA GLY A 9 19.05 3.98 5.04
C GLY A 9 18.01 2.92 5.38
N LEU A 10 17.16 2.52 4.43
CA LEU A 10 16.13 1.50 4.62
C LEU A 10 16.26 0.41 3.56
N PRO A 11 17.11 -0.60 3.81
CA PRO A 11 17.26 -1.73 2.90
C PRO A 11 15.98 -2.58 2.84
N VAL A 12 15.81 -3.31 1.73
CA VAL A 12 14.78 -4.35 1.61
C VAL A 12 14.94 -5.36 2.76
N GLY A 13 13.83 -5.75 3.40
CA GLY A 13 13.85 -6.62 4.57
C GLY A 13 13.85 -5.88 5.91
N THR A 14 13.80 -4.55 5.92
CA THR A 14 13.66 -3.78 7.16
C THR A 14 12.32 -4.08 7.82
N ILE A 15 12.34 -4.44 9.10
CA ILE A 15 11.13 -4.76 9.86
C ILE A 15 10.58 -3.50 10.54
N PHE A 16 9.27 -3.32 10.46
CA PHE A 16 8.49 -2.31 11.20
C PHE A 16 7.44 -3.00 12.06
N TYR A 17 7.23 -2.53 13.27
CA TYR A 17 6.38 -3.19 14.27
C TYR A 17 4.92 -2.72 14.25
N ASN A 18 4.60 -1.67 13.49
CA ASN A 18 3.22 -1.21 13.31
C ASN A 18 3.11 -0.14 12.21
N ARG A 19 1.85 0.16 11.84
CA ARG A 19 1.50 1.22 10.86
C ARG A 19 1.93 2.62 11.31
N ALA A 20 1.95 2.92 12.62
CA ALA A 20 2.35 4.23 13.14
C ALA A 20 3.84 4.48 12.92
N GLU A 21 4.70 3.49 13.16
CA GLU A 21 6.14 3.57 12.90
C GLU A 21 6.41 3.90 11.42
N MET A 22 5.76 3.17 10.50
CA MET A 22 5.90 3.42 9.07
C MET A 22 5.41 4.82 8.66
N GLN A 23 4.40 5.36 9.34
CA GLN A 23 3.90 6.72 9.10
C GLN A 23 4.89 7.78 9.61
N VAL A 24 5.45 7.62 10.82
CA VAL A 24 6.42 8.54 11.40
C VAL A 24 7.71 8.58 10.59
N LEU A 25 8.17 7.42 10.11
CA LEU A 25 9.35 7.28 9.25
C LEU A 25 9.08 7.74 7.79
N GLY A 26 7.82 7.99 7.43
CA GLY A 26 7.43 8.48 6.11
C GLY A 26 7.49 7.41 5.01
N ILE A 27 7.41 6.14 5.37
CA ILE A 27 7.48 5.00 4.43
C ILE A 27 6.12 4.78 3.78
N HIS A 28 5.08 4.88 4.62
CA HIS A 28 3.68 4.74 4.23
C HIS A 28 2.80 5.63 5.11
N GLY A 29 2.30 6.72 4.53
CA GLY A 29 1.61 7.80 5.24
C GLY A 29 0.15 7.50 5.62
N LYS A 30 -0.42 6.38 5.19
CA LYS A 30 -1.79 5.99 5.55
C LYS A 30 -1.80 5.07 6.76
N TRP A 31 -2.60 5.42 7.76
CA TRP A 31 -2.86 4.57 8.94
C TRP A 31 -3.69 3.33 8.58
N LEU A 32 -4.80 3.50 7.86
CA LEU A 32 -5.74 2.42 7.53
C LEU A 32 -5.61 1.95 6.07
N GLY A 33 -5.74 2.86 5.11
CA GLY A 33 -5.76 2.53 3.68
C GLY A 33 -4.49 1.82 3.23
N GLY A 34 -4.59 0.91 2.27
CA GLY A 34 -3.46 0.12 1.77
C GLY A 34 -2.61 0.81 0.71
N ILE A 35 -3.05 1.93 0.13
CA ILE A 35 -2.34 2.62 -0.97
C ILE A 35 -1.93 4.01 -0.52
N ASP A 36 -0.63 4.28 -0.48
CA ASP A 36 -0.09 5.62 -0.24
C ASP A 36 0.38 6.28 -1.54
N TYR A 37 -0.20 7.44 -1.86
CA TYR A 37 -0.06 8.08 -3.16
C TYR A 37 -0.01 9.61 -3.07
N VAL A 38 0.68 10.19 -4.05
CA VAL A 38 0.71 11.63 -4.31
C VAL A 38 -0.46 11.98 -5.22
N THR A 39 -1.22 13.00 -4.86
CA THR A 39 -2.34 13.49 -5.68
C THR A 39 -1.84 14.31 -6.86
N SER A 40 -2.65 14.43 -7.91
CA SER A 40 -2.35 15.26 -9.09
C SER A 40 -1.91 16.68 -8.72
N GLY A 41 -2.63 17.34 -7.81
CA GLY A 41 -2.31 18.71 -7.36
C GLY A 41 -1.03 18.85 -6.53
N LYS A 42 -0.45 17.74 -6.03
CA LYS A 42 0.84 17.72 -5.33
C LYS A 42 1.97 17.18 -6.21
N SER A 43 1.65 16.71 -7.39
CA SER A 43 2.60 16.13 -8.34
C SER A 43 3.09 17.20 -9.31
N GLU A 44 4.40 17.21 -9.55
CA GLU A 44 5.01 18.12 -10.54
C GLU A 44 4.53 17.82 -11.97
N THR A 45 4.13 16.58 -12.25
CA THR A 45 3.63 16.15 -13.56
C THR A 45 2.13 16.41 -13.74
N GLY A 46 1.43 16.88 -12.69
CA GLY A 46 -0.03 17.02 -12.69
C GLY A 46 -0.79 15.69 -12.60
N GLU A 47 -0.10 14.56 -12.49
CA GLU A 47 -0.72 13.23 -12.38
C GLU A 47 -0.39 12.55 -11.06
N SER A 48 -1.38 11.86 -10.49
CA SER A 48 -1.19 11.10 -9.26
C SER A 48 -0.33 9.86 -9.49
N TYR A 49 0.46 9.48 -8.50
CA TYR A 49 1.29 8.28 -8.52
C TYR A 49 1.41 7.67 -7.13
N VAL A 50 1.66 6.37 -7.07
CA VAL A 50 1.81 5.61 -5.82
C VAL A 50 3.26 5.65 -5.36
N THR A 51 3.44 5.66 -4.05
CA THR A 51 4.77 5.62 -3.42
C THR A 51 4.99 4.32 -2.67
N ALA A 52 3.97 3.83 -1.98
CA ALA A 52 3.99 2.55 -1.30
C ALA A 52 2.59 1.92 -1.28
N ILE A 53 2.55 0.59 -1.24
CA ILE A 53 1.36 -0.19 -0.89
C ILE A 53 1.64 -1.06 0.31
N CYS A 54 0.59 -1.37 1.06
CA CYS A 54 0.59 -2.25 2.21
C CYS A 54 -0.33 -3.43 1.93
N SER A 55 0.22 -4.65 1.96
CA SER A 55 -0.55 -5.90 1.90
C SER A 55 -0.62 -6.52 3.28
N SER A 56 -1.82 -6.58 3.87
CA SER A 56 -2.06 -7.10 5.22
C SER A 56 -3.18 -8.16 5.29
N GLY A 57 -3.65 -8.63 4.14
CA GLY A 57 -4.77 -9.58 4.04
C GLY A 57 -6.10 -8.98 4.47
N GLY A 58 -6.31 -7.69 4.17
CA GLY A 58 -7.57 -6.98 4.39
C GLY A 58 -8.59 -7.16 3.26
N TYR A 59 -8.15 -7.69 2.12
CA TYR A 59 -8.96 -7.95 0.93
C TYR A 59 -8.96 -9.44 0.64
N GLU A 60 -10.14 -10.01 0.39
CA GLU A 60 -10.29 -11.44 0.11
C GLU A 60 -9.69 -11.87 -1.25
N ASP A 61 -9.48 -10.92 -2.15
CA ASP A 61 -9.03 -11.14 -3.53
C ASP A 61 -7.50 -10.96 -3.69
N ASP A 62 -6.77 -10.63 -2.61
CA ASP A 62 -5.31 -10.53 -2.64
C ASP A 62 -4.66 -11.92 -2.72
N GLU A 63 -3.68 -12.08 -3.62
CA GLU A 63 -2.85 -13.30 -3.72
C GLU A 63 -1.36 -12.95 -3.73
N ASP A 64 -0.62 -13.37 -2.70
CA ASP A 64 0.83 -13.17 -2.61
C ASP A 64 1.59 -14.46 -2.97
N HIS A 65 2.31 -14.41 -4.08
CA HIS A 65 3.14 -15.50 -4.62
C HIS A 65 4.64 -15.21 -4.46
N GLY A 66 5.00 -14.32 -3.51
CA GLY A 66 6.39 -13.97 -3.20
C GLY A 66 6.99 -12.95 -4.18
N GLU A 67 7.40 -13.38 -5.38
CA GLU A 67 7.94 -12.44 -6.37
C GLU A 67 6.82 -11.66 -7.09
N THR A 68 5.63 -12.24 -7.14
CA THR A 68 4.44 -11.63 -7.74
C THR A 68 3.37 -11.46 -6.67
N LEU A 69 2.73 -10.30 -6.66
CA LEU A 69 1.58 -10.01 -5.81
C LEU A 69 0.42 -9.56 -6.71
N TRP A 70 -0.72 -10.22 -6.57
CA TRP A 70 -1.99 -9.73 -7.10
C TRP A 70 -2.65 -8.90 -6.01
N TYR A 71 -2.69 -7.59 -6.23
CA TYR A 71 -3.12 -6.61 -5.23
C TYR A 71 -4.45 -5.99 -5.62
N THR A 72 -5.40 -6.01 -4.68
CA THR A 72 -6.75 -5.47 -4.87
C THR A 72 -6.74 -3.94 -4.68
N GLY A 73 -7.49 -3.24 -5.52
CA GLY A 73 -7.68 -1.79 -5.37
C GLY A 73 -8.43 -1.41 -4.10
N GLU A 74 -8.46 -0.12 -3.77
CA GLU A 74 -9.25 0.42 -2.66
C GLU A 74 -10.73 0.66 -3.04
N GLY A 75 -11.61 0.62 -2.05
CA GLY A 75 -13.03 0.96 -2.17
C GLY A 75 -13.99 -0.23 -2.14
N GLY A 76 -15.21 0.00 -1.66
CA GLY A 76 -16.27 -1.00 -1.61
C GLY A 76 -16.07 -2.16 -0.63
N ASN A 77 -14.94 -2.25 0.09
CA ASN A 77 -14.70 -3.26 1.12
C ASN A 77 -15.15 -2.75 2.51
N ASP A 78 -15.85 -3.59 3.25
CA ASP A 78 -16.24 -3.36 4.65
C ASP A 78 -15.08 -3.70 5.62
N LEU A 79 -14.00 -2.92 5.54
CA LEU A 79 -12.71 -3.20 6.20
C LEU A 79 -12.77 -3.32 7.72
N LEU A 80 -13.76 -2.70 8.36
CA LEU A 80 -13.89 -2.65 9.83
C LEU A 80 -14.85 -3.71 10.39
N SER A 81 -15.52 -4.47 9.52
CA SER A 81 -16.49 -5.47 9.93
C SER A 81 -16.24 -6.77 9.16
N SER A 82 -16.93 -7.01 8.04
CA SER A 82 -16.91 -8.30 7.35
C SER A 82 -15.62 -8.54 6.58
N ARG A 83 -14.86 -7.48 6.25
CA ARG A 83 -13.72 -7.49 5.34
C ARG A 83 -14.06 -8.11 3.99
N ARG A 84 -15.30 -7.88 3.54
CA ARG A 84 -15.81 -8.35 2.27
C ARG A 84 -16.11 -7.20 1.34
N GLN A 85 -16.02 -7.45 0.05
CA GLN A 85 -16.49 -6.53 -0.96
C GLN A 85 -18.03 -6.43 -0.94
N THR A 86 -18.53 -5.22 -0.78
CA THR A 86 -19.97 -4.88 -0.71
C THR A 86 -20.45 -4.04 -1.89
N GLN A 87 -19.53 -3.42 -2.64
CA GLN A 87 -19.83 -2.53 -3.76
C GLN A 87 -18.77 -2.63 -4.86
N SER A 88 -19.10 -2.24 -6.09
CA SER A 88 -18.11 -2.19 -7.17
C SER A 88 -17.01 -1.15 -6.89
N GLN A 89 -15.76 -1.49 -7.20
CA GLN A 89 -14.65 -0.54 -7.15
C GLN A 89 -14.70 0.44 -8.33
N THR A 90 -14.07 1.59 -8.16
CA THR A 90 -13.97 2.63 -9.20
C THR A 90 -12.53 3.05 -9.41
N LEU A 91 -12.20 3.46 -10.65
CA LEU A 91 -10.86 3.91 -11.02
C LEU A 91 -10.63 5.37 -10.60
N VAL A 92 -10.53 5.60 -9.29
CA VAL A 92 -10.30 6.92 -8.68
C VAL A 92 -9.26 6.80 -7.56
N LYS A 93 -8.79 7.93 -7.03
CA LYS A 93 -7.92 7.97 -5.83
C LYS A 93 -6.70 7.04 -5.95
N GLY A 94 -6.49 6.12 -5.01
CA GLY A 94 -5.38 5.18 -5.00
C GLY A 94 -5.37 4.26 -6.23
N ASN A 95 -6.56 3.85 -6.72
CA ASN A 95 -6.68 2.99 -7.89
C ASN A 95 -6.21 3.70 -9.17
N LEU A 96 -6.60 4.98 -9.31
CA LEU A 96 -6.12 5.80 -10.42
C LEU A 96 -4.61 6.05 -10.32
N ALA A 97 -4.09 6.26 -9.11
CA ALA A 97 -2.66 6.41 -8.88
C ALA A 97 -1.89 5.12 -9.23
N LEU A 98 -2.41 3.93 -8.88
CA LEU A 98 -1.83 2.64 -9.27
C LEU A 98 -1.78 2.51 -10.79
N TYR A 99 -2.90 2.78 -11.46
CA TYR A 99 -2.98 2.77 -12.92
C TYR A 99 -1.95 3.71 -13.55
N ASN A 100 -1.86 4.95 -13.09
CA ASN A 100 -0.87 5.91 -13.60
C ASN A 100 0.57 5.48 -13.37
N SER A 101 0.84 4.83 -12.23
CA SER A 101 2.17 4.31 -11.89
C SER A 101 2.55 3.13 -12.79
N MET A 102 1.60 2.25 -13.10
CA MET A 102 1.76 1.17 -14.07
C MET A 102 2.08 1.72 -15.47
N GLN A 103 1.32 2.70 -15.95
CA GLN A 103 1.56 3.31 -17.27
C GLN A 103 2.97 3.93 -17.38
N ARG A 104 3.46 4.52 -16.28
CA ARG A 104 4.80 5.13 -16.22
C ARG A 104 5.93 4.18 -15.82
N LYS A 105 5.61 2.94 -15.44
CA LYS A 105 6.57 1.99 -14.86
C LYS A 105 7.28 2.57 -13.64
N THR A 106 6.56 3.34 -12.83
CA THR A 106 7.09 3.91 -11.59
C THR A 106 7.22 2.82 -10.55
N PRO A 107 8.39 2.64 -9.91
CA PRO A 107 8.54 1.65 -8.85
C PRO A 107 7.70 2.04 -7.62
N VAL A 108 7.04 1.03 -7.05
CA VAL A 108 6.19 1.14 -5.86
C VAL A 108 6.79 0.27 -4.77
N ARG A 109 6.97 0.83 -3.57
CA ARG A 109 7.39 0.02 -2.41
C ARG A 109 6.25 -0.88 -1.96
N LEU A 110 6.55 -2.12 -1.63
CA LEU A 110 5.60 -3.05 -1.05
C LEU A 110 5.99 -3.27 0.41
N LEU A 111 5.02 -3.08 1.30
CA LEU A 111 5.09 -3.42 2.71
C LEU A 111 4.21 -4.64 2.96
N ARG A 112 4.81 -5.75 3.34
CA ARG A 112 4.10 -7.00 3.62
C ARG A 112 3.90 -7.17 5.11
N CYS A 113 2.65 -7.37 5.53
CA CYS A 113 2.36 -7.80 6.90
C CYS A 113 2.88 -9.23 7.10
N LEU A 114 3.73 -9.39 8.11
CA LEU A 114 4.17 -10.66 8.64
C LEU A 114 3.17 -11.08 9.71
N LYS A 115 2.36 -12.09 9.40
CA LYS A 115 1.47 -12.72 10.38
C LYS A 115 2.23 -13.84 11.07
N ASP A 116 2.34 -13.75 12.38
CA ASP A 116 2.75 -14.87 13.23
C ASP A 116 1.48 -15.44 13.88
N ASP A 117 1.16 -16.71 13.60
CA ASP A 117 0.00 -17.38 14.20
C ASP A 117 0.12 -17.46 15.74
N ALA A 118 1.31 -17.29 16.30
CA ALA A 118 1.56 -17.28 17.74
C ALA A 118 1.32 -15.92 18.42
N THR A 119 1.30 -14.80 17.68
CA THR A 119 1.14 -13.47 18.29
C THR A 119 0.17 -12.57 17.52
N PRO A 120 -0.68 -11.80 18.22
CA PRO A 120 -1.56 -10.83 17.57
C PRO A 120 -0.83 -9.57 17.07
N GLU A 121 0.48 -9.48 17.28
CA GLU A 121 1.27 -8.33 16.85
C GLU A 121 1.59 -8.43 15.35
N GLU A 122 1.12 -7.45 14.59
CA GLU A 122 1.45 -7.33 13.18
C GLU A 122 2.80 -6.63 13.03
N SER A 123 3.75 -7.28 12.37
CA SER A 123 4.96 -6.63 11.88
C SER A 123 4.92 -6.54 10.35
N TYR A 124 5.78 -5.71 9.78
CA TYR A 124 5.81 -5.41 8.35
C TYR A 124 7.25 -5.48 7.85
N THR A 125 7.44 -5.92 6.61
CA THR A 125 8.75 -5.90 5.91
C THR A 125 8.67 -5.27 4.53
#